data_AF-A0A925L4I9-F1
#
_entry.id   AF-A0A925L4I9-F1
#
_cell.length_a   1.000
_cell.length_b   1.000
_cell.length_c   1.000
_cell.angle_alpha   90.00
_cell.angle_beta   90.00
_cell.angle_gamma   90.00
#
_symmetry.space_group_name_H-M   'P 1'
#
loop_
_entity.id
_entity.type
_entity.pdbx_description
1 polymer ?
#
loop_
_entity_poly.entity_id
_entity_poly.type
_entity_poly.pdbx_seq_one_letter_code
_entity_poly.pdbx_strand_id
1 'polypeptide(L)'
;MDKAVEKLQSQAHATSGGNCGSYIKSALKAGGLVVGTGIGSAKDMGPALKDAGFTAVDQTSYTPRKGDVVVIQPYLGGNENGHIAMYDGTKWISAFNQRDMWSGPGYRENKPPSQIYRRGS
;
A
#
# COMPACT_ATOMS: atom_id res chain seq x y z
N MET A 1 9.21 -6.71 -9.72
CA MET A 1 8.41 -5.63 -9.07
C MET A 1 8.28 -4.40 -9.95
N ASP A 2 9.18 -4.18 -10.92
CA ASP A 2 9.14 -2.98 -11.77
C ASP A 2 7.83 -2.79 -12.53
N LYS A 3 7.31 -3.85 -13.16
CA LYS A 3 5.98 -3.82 -13.82
C LYS A 3 4.82 -3.43 -12.89
N ALA A 4 4.91 -3.81 -11.61
CA ALA A 4 3.88 -3.42 -10.64
C ALA A 4 3.95 -1.91 -10.36
N VAL A 5 5.16 -1.40 -10.16
CA VAL A 5 5.40 0.03 -9.94
C VAL A 5 5.01 0.86 -11.17
N GLU A 6 5.40 0.44 -12.38
CA GLU A 6 5.03 1.10 -13.63
C GLU A 6 3.52 1.16 -13.80
N LYS A 7 2.82 0.03 -13.56
CA LYS A 7 1.36 -0.01 -13.61
C LYS A 7 0.74 0.94 -12.58
N LEU A 8 1.32 1.01 -11.39
CA LEU A 8 0.82 1.86 -10.31
C LEU A 8 1.01 3.35 -10.63
N GLN A 9 2.15 3.73 -11.19
CA GLN A 9 2.43 5.09 -11.66
C GLN A 9 1.48 5.50 -12.79
N SER A 10 1.23 4.61 -13.76
CA SER A 10 0.39 4.94 -14.93
C SER A 10 -1.09 5.13 -14.59
N GLN A 11 -1.56 4.57 -13.48
CA GLN A 11 -2.95 4.67 -13.03
C GLN A 11 -3.15 5.71 -11.91
N ALA A 12 -2.06 6.28 -11.36
CA ALA A 12 -2.16 7.18 -10.22
C ALA A 12 -2.86 8.49 -10.60
N HIS A 13 -3.96 8.78 -9.90
CA HIS A 13 -4.66 10.05 -10.02
C HIS A 13 -3.94 11.17 -9.28
N ALA A 14 -4.33 12.42 -9.56
CA ALA A 14 -3.80 13.59 -8.86
C ALA A 14 -4.35 13.72 -7.42
N THR A 15 -5.53 13.17 -7.13
CA THR A 15 -6.24 13.31 -5.84
C THR A 15 -6.80 11.97 -5.35
N SER A 16 -7.12 11.90 -4.06
CA SER A 16 -7.66 10.69 -3.43
C SER A 16 -9.11 10.42 -3.90
N GLY A 17 -9.31 9.37 -4.70
CA GLY A 17 -10.63 8.94 -5.18
C GLY A 17 -11.18 7.68 -4.50
N GLY A 18 -10.54 7.17 -3.45
CA GLY A 18 -10.84 5.86 -2.85
C GLY A 18 -10.25 4.69 -3.65
N ASN A 19 -10.73 3.47 -3.38
CA ASN A 19 -10.34 2.23 -4.09
C ASN A 19 -8.83 1.88 -4.07
N CYS A 20 -8.07 2.37 -3.10
CA CYS A 20 -6.62 2.11 -2.97
C CYS A 20 -6.28 0.60 -3.02
N GLY A 21 -7.10 -0.25 -2.39
CA GLY A 21 -6.97 -1.71 -2.43
C GLY A 21 -6.99 -2.27 -3.86
N SER A 22 -7.93 -1.86 -4.70
CA SER A 22 -8.06 -2.34 -6.08
C SER A 22 -6.86 -1.92 -6.94
N TYR A 23 -6.34 -0.71 -6.73
CA TYR A 23 -5.19 -0.18 -7.47
C TYR A 23 -3.91 -0.94 -7.15
N ILE A 24 -3.67 -1.21 -5.85
CA ILE A 24 -2.52 -2.01 -5.41
C ILE A 24 -2.62 -3.45 -5.93
N LYS A 25 -3.80 -4.08 -5.87
CA LYS A 25 -3.98 -5.43 -6.44
C LYS A 25 -3.74 -5.47 -7.95
N SER A 26 -4.24 -4.48 -8.68
CA SER A 26 -4.02 -4.33 -10.13
C SER A 26 -2.53 -4.20 -10.45
N ALA A 27 -1.82 -3.36 -9.70
CA ALA A 27 -0.37 -3.20 -9.82
C ALA A 27 0.37 -4.51 -9.53
N LEU A 28 0.10 -5.16 -8.40
CA LEU A 28 0.70 -6.45 -8.07
C LEU A 28 0.44 -7.51 -9.15
N LYS A 29 -0.78 -7.55 -9.70
CA LYS A 29 -1.14 -8.45 -10.81
C LYS A 29 -0.32 -8.18 -12.06
N ALA A 30 -0.10 -6.92 -12.44
CA ALA A 30 0.79 -6.56 -13.54
C ALA A 30 2.25 -6.96 -13.26
N GLY A 31 2.66 -6.99 -11.99
CA GLY A 31 3.92 -7.55 -11.53
C GLY A 31 3.99 -9.08 -11.48
N GLY A 32 2.94 -9.78 -11.92
CA GLY A 32 2.86 -11.25 -11.92
C GLY A 32 2.34 -11.86 -10.62
N LEU A 33 1.75 -11.08 -9.73
CA LEU A 33 1.25 -11.54 -8.43
C LEU A 33 -0.25 -11.31 -8.29
N VAL A 34 -1.01 -12.40 -8.14
CA VAL A 34 -2.43 -12.31 -7.77
C VAL A 34 -2.52 -12.30 -6.25
N VAL A 35 -2.87 -11.15 -5.67
CA VAL A 35 -2.91 -10.94 -4.21
C VAL A 35 -4.28 -10.44 -3.78
N GLY A 36 -4.82 -10.99 -2.68
CA GLY A 36 -6.00 -10.46 -2.01
C GLY A 36 -7.30 -10.60 -2.79
N THR A 37 -7.44 -11.65 -3.60
CA THR A 37 -8.72 -12.02 -4.22
C THR A 37 -9.80 -12.15 -3.14
N GLY A 38 -10.94 -11.48 -3.32
CA GLY A 38 -12.05 -11.48 -2.35
C GLY A 38 -11.88 -10.57 -1.13
N ILE A 39 -10.71 -9.96 -0.91
CA ILE A 39 -10.50 -9.05 0.24
C ILE A 39 -11.08 -7.66 -0.08
N GLY A 40 -12.12 -7.20 0.63
CA GLY A 40 -12.71 -5.88 0.37
C GLY A 40 -11.87 -4.71 0.87
N SER A 41 -11.39 -4.80 2.11
CA SER A 41 -10.77 -3.67 2.82
C SER A 41 -9.24 -3.71 2.77
N ALA A 42 -8.62 -2.53 2.69
CA ALA A 42 -7.16 -2.38 2.65
C ALA A 42 -6.50 -2.88 3.94
N LYS A 43 -7.12 -2.61 5.09
CA LYS A 43 -6.65 -3.03 6.42
C LYS A 43 -6.41 -4.55 6.57
N ASP A 44 -7.08 -5.36 5.75
CA ASP A 44 -7.07 -6.82 5.81
C ASP A 44 -6.10 -7.46 4.81
N MET A 45 -5.34 -6.67 4.05
CA MET A 45 -4.44 -7.17 3.01
C MET A 45 -3.17 -7.86 3.53
N GLY A 46 -2.86 -7.72 4.82
CA GLY A 46 -1.62 -8.23 5.43
C GLY A 46 -1.39 -9.74 5.21
N PRO A 47 -2.33 -10.62 5.57
CA PRO A 47 -2.21 -12.06 5.33
C PRO A 47 -1.99 -12.41 3.85
N ALA A 48 -2.76 -11.83 2.93
CA ALA A 48 -2.62 -12.11 1.51
C ALA A 48 -1.27 -11.65 0.94
N LEU A 49 -0.69 -10.56 1.46
CA LEU A 49 0.67 -10.15 1.09
C LEU A 49 1.69 -11.20 1.56
N LYS A 50 1.54 -11.73 2.78
CA LYS A 50 2.40 -12.80 3.28
C LYS A 50 2.32 -14.07 2.44
N ASP A 51 1.10 -14.49 2.08
CA ASP A 51 0.87 -15.66 1.21
C ASP A 51 1.50 -15.48 -0.19
N ALA A 52 1.59 -14.23 -0.65
CA ALA A 52 2.26 -13.85 -1.91
C ALA A 52 3.80 -13.73 -1.78
N GLY A 53 4.38 -14.13 -0.64
CA GLY A 53 5.82 -14.13 -0.40
C GLY A 53 6.40 -12.82 0.12
N PHE A 54 5.57 -11.90 0.62
CA PHE A 54 6.06 -10.73 1.33
C PHE A 54 6.35 -11.06 2.81
N THR A 55 7.36 -10.41 3.36
CA THR A 55 7.68 -10.47 4.79
C THR A 55 7.40 -9.13 5.45
N ALA A 56 6.94 -9.15 6.69
CA ALA A 56 6.83 -7.96 7.51
C ALA A 56 8.23 -7.35 7.75
N VAL A 57 8.34 -6.04 7.59
CA VAL A 57 9.59 -5.28 7.80
C VAL A 57 9.55 -4.62 9.17
N ASP A 58 10.67 -4.68 9.91
CA ASP A 58 10.85 -3.91 11.15
C ASP A 58 10.93 -2.40 10.83
N GLN A 59 10.17 -1.61 11.58
CA GLN A 59 9.99 -0.18 11.35
C GLN A 59 10.86 0.71 12.26
N THR A 60 11.64 0.15 13.19
CA THR A 60 12.47 0.90 14.15
C THR A 60 13.52 1.81 13.50
N SER A 61 14.06 1.42 12.34
CA SER A 61 15.02 2.22 11.55
C SER A 61 14.80 2.00 10.07
N TYR A 62 13.55 2.17 9.65
CA TYR A 62 13.12 1.80 8.31
C TYR A 62 13.43 2.87 7.26
N THR A 63 14.08 2.41 6.19
CA THR A 63 14.22 3.16 4.93
C THR A 63 13.35 2.49 3.84
N PRO A 64 12.47 3.24 3.17
CA PRO A 64 11.65 2.70 2.07
C PRO A 64 12.49 2.15 0.92
N ARG A 65 12.07 1.00 0.39
CA ARG A 65 12.62 0.37 -0.82
C ARG A 65 11.52 0.20 -1.85
N LYS A 66 11.90 0.31 -3.13
CA LYS A 66 10.98 0.11 -4.24
C LYS A 66 10.24 -1.22 -4.10
N GLY A 67 8.92 -1.18 -4.23
CA GLY A 67 8.03 -2.34 -4.10
C GLY A 67 7.56 -2.62 -2.68
N ASP A 68 8.00 -1.88 -1.67
CA ASP A 68 7.43 -1.98 -0.32
C ASP A 68 5.95 -1.61 -0.34
N VAL A 69 5.14 -2.39 0.38
CA VAL A 69 3.70 -2.17 0.52
C VAL A 69 3.38 -1.89 1.98
N VAL A 70 2.76 -0.76 2.26
CA VAL A 70 2.27 -0.44 3.61
C VAL A 70 0.78 -0.73 3.69
N VAL A 71 0.37 -1.41 4.75
CA VAL A 71 -1.04 -1.54 5.17
C VAL A 71 -1.23 -0.72 6.44
N ILE A 72 -2.21 0.18 6.43
CA ILE A 72 -2.48 1.13 7.50
C ILE A 72 -3.89 0.89 8.04
N GLN A 73 -4.02 0.71 9.34
CA GLN A 73 -5.30 0.52 10.03
C GLN A 73 -6.12 1.82 10.04
N PRO A 74 -7.46 1.73 10.17
CA PRO A 74 -8.30 2.91 10.35
C PRO A 74 -7.95 3.65 11.65
N TYR A 75 -8.27 4.94 11.69
CA TYR A 75 -8.29 5.76 12.91
C TYR A 75 -9.72 6.21 13.21
N LEU A 76 -9.98 6.70 14.43
CA LEU A 76 -11.32 7.15 14.84
C LEU A 76 -11.80 8.32 13.95
N GLY A 77 -12.97 8.15 13.31
CA GLY A 77 -13.50 9.12 12.34
C GLY A 77 -12.82 9.09 10.97
N GLY A 78 -11.89 8.16 10.75
CA GLY A 78 -11.28 7.87 9.45
C GLY A 78 -12.06 6.84 8.64
N ASN A 79 -11.54 6.51 7.46
CA ASN A 79 -12.13 5.46 6.62
C ASN A 79 -11.92 4.07 7.26
N GLU A 80 -13.01 3.37 7.55
CA GLU A 80 -13.04 2.05 8.20
C GLU A 80 -12.28 0.96 7.42
N ASN A 81 -12.11 1.14 6.11
CA ASN A 81 -11.39 0.19 5.27
C ASN A 81 -9.87 0.25 5.45
N GLY A 82 -9.35 1.22 6.22
CA GLY A 82 -7.93 1.50 6.31
C GLY A 82 -7.35 2.04 5.01
N HIS A 83 -6.04 1.93 4.86
CA HIS A 83 -5.33 2.38 3.66
C HIS A 83 -4.21 1.43 3.26
N ILE A 84 -3.88 1.41 1.97
CA ILE A 84 -2.75 0.64 1.42
C ILE A 84 -2.05 1.47 0.35
N ALA A 85 -0.72 1.44 0.37
CA ALA A 85 0.12 2.12 -0.62
C ALA A 85 1.39 1.30 -0.91
N MET A 86 2.01 1.55 -2.05
CA MET A 86 3.29 0.96 -2.44
C MET A 86 4.31 2.05 -2.75
N TYR A 87 5.57 1.83 -2.36
CA TYR A 87 6.66 2.74 -2.64
C TYR A 87 7.27 2.48 -4.03
N ASP A 88 7.35 3.49 -4.88
CA ASP A 88 7.85 3.35 -6.26
C ASP A 88 9.38 3.43 -6.38
N GLY A 89 10.07 3.72 -5.27
CA GLY A 89 11.51 4.02 -5.22
C GLY A 89 11.80 5.45 -4.80
N THR A 90 10.84 6.35 -4.98
CA THR A 90 10.96 7.79 -4.70
C THR A 90 9.81 8.31 -3.83
N LYS A 91 8.60 7.79 -4.00
CA LYS A 91 7.38 8.22 -3.30
C LYS A 91 6.40 7.06 -3.08
N TRP A 92 5.48 7.26 -2.15
CA TRP A 92 4.37 6.34 -1.91
C TRP A 92 3.22 6.62 -2.87
N ILE A 93 2.65 5.56 -3.43
CA ILE A 93 1.54 5.62 -4.39
C ILE A 93 0.46 4.63 -3.96
N SER A 94 -0.80 5.05 -4.02
CA SER A 94 -1.96 4.17 -3.85
C SER A 94 -2.85 4.26 -5.10
N ALA A 95 -4.06 4.81 -4.98
CA ALA A 95 -4.83 5.28 -6.13
C ALA A 95 -4.33 6.64 -6.67
N PHE A 96 -3.43 7.31 -5.91
CA PHE A 96 -2.91 8.63 -6.21
C PHE A 96 -1.48 8.78 -5.69
N ASN A 97 -0.77 9.81 -6.16
CA ASN A 97 0.56 10.17 -5.67
C ASN A 97 0.47 10.76 -4.26
N GLN A 98 1.18 10.18 -3.29
CA GLN A 98 1.17 10.65 -1.92
C GLN A 98 2.43 11.44 -1.57
N ARG A 99 2.29 12.41 -0.66
CA ARG A 99 3.42 13.15 -0.09
C ARG A 99 4.32 12.27 0.78
N ASP A 100 3.71 11.34 1.50
CA ASP A 100 4.33 10.39 2.42
C ASP A 100 3.44 9.12 2.47
N MET A 101 3.77 8.15 3.31
CA MET A 101 3.00 6.89 3.36
C MET A 101 1.53 7.08 3.80
N TRP A 102 1.22 8.21 4.45
CA TRP A 102 -0.11 8.49 4.98
C TRP A 102 -1.03 9.06 3.89
N SER A 103 -2.27 8.57 3.85
CA SER A 103 -3.29 8.91 2.85
C SER A 103 -3.93 10.31 3.01
N GLY A 104 -3.35 11.18 3.84
CA GLY A 104 -3.89 12.51 4.09
C GLY A 104 -3.64 13.04 5.52
N PRO A 105 -4.17 14.22 5.84
CA PRO A 105 -3.97 14.87 7.15
C PRO A 105 -4.39 14.01 8.34
N GLY A 106 -5.59 13.40 8.31
CA GLY A 106 -6.08 12.61 9.45
C GLY A 106 -5.23 11.38 9.77
N TYR A 107 -4.73 10.68 8.75
CA TYR A 107 -3.78 9.58 8.92
C TYR A 107 -2.43 10.06 9.48
N ARG A 108 -1.94 11.23 9.05
CA ARG A 108 -0.67 11.80 9.55
C ARG A 108 -0.75 12.24 11.01
N GLU A 109 -1.90 12.77 11.40
CA GLU A 109 -2.14 13.24 12.75
C GLU A 109 -2.27 12.06 13.72
N ASN A 110 -3.16 11.11 13.38
CA ASN A 110 -3.50 10.00 14.28
C ASN A 110 -2.46 8.87 14.28
N LYS A 111 -1.68 8.73 13.21
CA LYS A 111 -0.66 7.69 13.02
C LYS A 111 -1.14 6.29 13.49
N PRO A 112 -2.28 5.79 12.98
CA PRO A 112 -2.79 4.50 13.38
C PRO A 112 -1.79 3.38 13.07
N PRO A 113 -1.94 2.20 13.70
CA PRO A 113 -1.05 1.07 13.45
C PRO A 113 -0.87 0.81 11.95
N SER A 114 0.38 0.62 11.54
CA SER A 114 0.74 0.31 10.17
C SER A 114 1.78 -0.80 10.16
N GLN A 115 1.76 -1.59 9.08
CA GLN A 115 2.77 -2.61 8.84
C GLN A 115 3.27 -2.50 7.40
N ILE A 116 4.59 -2.51 7.26
CA ILE A 116 5.26 -2.54 5.95
C ILE A 116 5.59 -3.99 5.59
N TYR A 117 5.33 -4.33 4.34
CA TYR A 117 5.56 -5.63 3.72
C TYR A 117 6.54 -5.47 2.56
N ARG A 118 7.55 -6.32 2.53
CA ARG A 118 8.57 -6.34 1.46
C ARG A 118 8.68 -7.73 0.91
N ARG A 119 8.68 -7.87 -0.42
CA ARG A 119 9.00 -9.13 -1.07
C ARG A 119 10.51 -9.27 -1.20
N GLY A 120 11.05 -10.40 -0.76
CA GLY A 120 12.44 -10.77 -1.04
C GLY A 120 12.68 -10.83 -2.55
N SER A 121 13.90 -10.49 -2.97
CA SER A 121 14.35 -10.60 -4.36
C SER A 121 14.26 -12.03 -4.88
#